data_AF-A0A812KTV2-F1
#
_entry.id   AF-A0A812KTV2-F1
#
_cell.length_a   1.000
_cell.length_b   1.000
_cell.length_c   1.000
_cell.angle_alpha   90.00
_cell.angle_beta   90.00
_cell.angle_gamma   90.00
#
_symmetry.space_group_name_H-M   'P 1'
#
loop_
_entity.id
_entity.type
_entity.pdbx_description
1 polymer ?
#
loop_
_entity_poly.entity_id
_entity_poly.type
_entity_poly.pdbx_seq_one_letter_code
_entity_poly.pdbx_strand_id
1 'polypeptide(L)'
;MQVELFNLFREDIRDLVEMTTSKMNLYHLVGALFIKMICIYFCEGFFEEGLPPFLLCYYYVSQGSSVVYLIMAVWLSMHASVTSHSYATRVLTRFIRLPIPGSSQLNAPHQATSKCLR
;
A
#
# COMPACT_ATOMS: atom_id res chain seq x y z
N MET A 1 0.51 -3.24 31.43
CA MET A 1 0.04 -4.43 30.70
C MET A 1 -1.02 -4.15 29.63
N GLN A 2 -2.29 -3.83 29.94
CA GLN A 2 -3.31 -3.64 28.86
C GLN A 2 -2.98 -2.48 27.92
N VAL A 3 -2.47 -1.35 28.44
CA VAL A 3 -2.10 -0.19 27.62
C VAL A 3 -0.92 -0.49 26.69
N GLU A 4 0.05 -1.29 27.14
CA GLU A 4 1.22 -1.69 26.33
C GLU A 4 0.80 -2.60 25.17
N LEU A 5 -0.09 -3.57 25.41
CA LEU A 5 -0.67 -4.41 24.36
C LEU A 5 -1.39 -3.57 23.29
N PHE A 6 -2.10 -2.52 23.71
CA PHE A 6 -2.76 -1.61 22.77
C PHE A 6 -1.77 -0.78 21.94
N ASN A 7 -0.64 -0.38 22.53
CA ASN A 7 0.40 0.31 21.78
C ASN A 7 1.06 -0.62 20.77
N LEU A 8 1.39 -1.84 21.17
CA LEU A 8 1.94 -2.86 20.28
C LEU A 8 1.01 -3.14 19.09
N PHE A 9 -0.30 -3.26 19.34
CA PHE A 9 -1.28 -3.48 18.26
C PHE A 9 -1.38 -2.30 17.27
N ARG A 10 -1.13 -1.07 17.73
CA ARG A 10 -1.09 0.11 16.86
C ARG A 10 0.17 0.14 16.00
N GLU A 11 1.29 -0.31 16.54
CA GLU A 11 2.55 -0.46 15.81
C GLU A 11 2.42 -1.53 14.73
N ASP A 12 1.89 -2.71 15.06
CA ASP A 12 1.67 -3.80 14.09
C ASP A 12 0.86 -3.35 12.85
N ILE A 13 -0.17 -2.53 13.04
CA ILE A 13 -0.99 -2.02 11.92
C ILE A 13 -0.21 -1.04 11.05
N ARG A 14 0.66 -0.22 11.65
CA ARG A 14 1.51 0.70 10.91
C ARG A 14 2.53 -0.08 10.09
N ASP A 15 3.17 -1.08 10.70
CA ASP A 15 4.16 -1.93 10.04
C ASP A 15 3.54 -2.72 8.88
N LEU A 16 2.32 -3.24 9.05
CA LEU A 16 1.61 -3.96 7.98
C LEU A 16 1.28 -3.06 6.78
N VAL A 17 0.89 -1.82 7.03
CA VAL A 17 0.64 -0.84 5.96
C VAL A 17 1.95 -0.39 5.32
N GLU A 18 2.99 -0.13 6.10
CA GLU A 18 4.30 0.25 5.60
C GLU A 18 4.89 -0.83 4.67
N MET A 19 4.83 -2.10 5.08
CA MET A 19 5.25 -3.22 4.24
C MET A 19 4.49 -3.27 2.91
N THR A 20 3.17 -3.01 2.95
CA THR A 20 2.32 -3.02 1.75
C THR A 20 2.68 -1.87 0.81
N THR A 21 2.80 -0.67 1.34
CA THR A 21 3.16 0.53 0.58
C THR A 21 4.56 0.42 -0.02
N SER A 22 5.53 -0.12 0.72
CA SER A 22 6.89 -0.36 0.26
C SER A 22 6.92 -1.33 -0.94
N LYS A 23 6.17 -2.43 -0.87
CA LYS A 23 6.03 -3.39 -1.99
C LYS A 23 5.34 -2.76 -3.21
N MET A 24 4.28 -1.99 -3.00
CA MET A 24 3.58 -1.32 -4.10
C MET A 24 4.47 -0.28 -4.80
N ASN A 25 5.31 0.44 -4.04
CA ASN A 25 6.26 1.39 -4.62
C ASN A 25 7.27 0.69 -5.54
N LEU A 26 7.74 -0.51 -5.18
CA LEU A 26 8.59 -1.32 -6.06
C LEU A 26 7.88 -1.71 -7.36
N TYR A 27 6.62 -2.15 -7.28
CA TYR A 27 5.83 -2.45 -8.49
C TYR A 27 5.62 -1.21 -9.37
N HIS A 28 5.45 -0.04 -8.76
CA HIS A 28 5.30 1.22 -9.50
C HIS A 28 6.59 1.59 -10.25
N LEU A 29 7.76 1.47 -9.60
CA LEU A 29 9.06 1.74 -10.21
C LEU A 29 9.36 0.77 -11.36
N VAL A 30 9.16 -0.53 -11.12
CA VAL A 30 9.38 -1.57 -12.13
C VAL A 30 8.40 -1.39 -13.30
N GLY A 31 7.13 -1.09 -13.02
CA GLY A 31 6.13 -0.78 -14.03
C GLY A 31 6.51 0.43 -14.89
N ALA A 32 7.00 1.51 -14.29
CA ALA A 32 7.46 2.70 -15.02
C ALA A 32 8.66 2.41 -15.93
N LEU A 33 9.61 1.59 -15.48
CA LEU A 33 10.76 1.16 -16.30
C LEU A 33 10.30 0.39 -17.55
N PHE A 34 9.40 -0.59 -17.38
CA PHE A 34 8.91 -1.39 -18.50
C PHE A 34 8.05 -0.57 -19.48
N ILE A 35 7.25 0.38 -18.99
CA ILE A 35 6.50 1.30 -19.85
C ILE A 35 7.46 2.10 -20.73
N LYS A 36 8.53 2.67 -20.15
CA LYS A 36 9.54 3.40 -20.93
C LYS A 36 10.17 2.52 -22.01
N MET A 37 10.52 1.28 -21.67
CA MET A 37 11.13 0.34 -22.62
C MET A 37 10.19 0.03 -23.80
N ILE A 38 8.91 -0.27 -23.52
CA ILE A 38 7.93 -0.57 -24.57
C ILE A 38 7.63 0.68 -25.41
N CYS A 39 7.60 1.88 -24.83
CA CYS A 39 7.48 3.12 -25.59
C CYS A 39 8.62 3.30 -26.60
N ILE A 40 9.86 2.99 -26.22
CA ILE A 40 11.00 3.05 -27.14
C ILE A 40 10.80 2.05 -28.29
N TYR A 41 10.48 0.80 -27.98
CA TYR A 41 10.22 -0.24 -28.99
C TYR A 41 9.02 0.08 -29.90
N PHE A 42 8.05 0.84 -29.42
CA PHE A 42 6.90 1.28 -30.20
C PHE A 42 7.26 2.40 -31.18
N CYS A 43 8.11 3.35 -30.75
CA CYS A 43 8.48 4.54 -31.55
C CYS A 43 9.62 4.28 -32.55
N GLU A 44 10.69 3.62 -32.12
CA GLU A 44 11.87 3.39 -32.98
C GLU A 44 11.66 2.20 -33.93
N GLY A 45 10.80 1.25 -33.53
CA GLY A 45 10.59 0.02 -34.29
C GLY A 45 11.81 -0.90 -34.23
N PHE A 46 11.59 -2.20 -34.44
CA PHE A 46 12.67 -3.20 -34.40
C PHE A 46 13.14 -3.62 -35.79
N PHE A 47 12.37 -3.33 -36.84
CA PHE A 47 12.57 -3.92 -38.17
C PHE A 47 13.20 -2.92 -39.14
N GLU A 48 14.35 -3.27 -39.71
CA GLU A 48 15.06 -2.51 -40.77
C GLU A 48 14.55 -2.81 -42.18
N GLU A 49 13.95 -4.00 -42.41
CA GLU A 49 13.43 -4.42 -43.71
C GLU A 49 11.90 -4.40 -43.80
N GLY A 50 11.39 -4.29 -45.03
CA GLY A 50 9.95 -4.26 -45.34
C GLY A 50 9.25 -5.58 -45.02
N LEU A 51 8.80 -5.73 -43.77
CA LEU A 51 8.00 -6.87 -43.31
C LEU A 51 6.62 -6.91 -44.01
N PRO A 52 6.03 -8.11 -44.18
CA PRO A 52 4.67 -8.21 -44.66
C PRO A 52 3.68 -7.56 -43.69
N PRO A 53 2.63 -6.88 -44.20
CA PRO A 53 1.79 -5.98 -43.41
C PRO A 53 1.01 -6.66 -42.28
N PHE A 54 0.69 -7.95 -42.42
CA PHE A 54 -0.01 -8.70 -41.36
C PHE A 54 0.86 -8.87 -40.10
N LEU A 55 2.18 -9.05 -40.27
CA LEU A 55 3.09 -9.28 -39.15
C LEU A 55 3.38 -7.97 -38.40
N LEU A 56 3.45 -6.86 -39.15
CA LEU A 56 3.55 -5.52 -38.58
C LEU A 56 2.30 -5.16 -37.75
N CYS A 57 1.11 -5.50 -38.25
CA CYS A 57 -0.14 -5.32 -37.49
C CYS A 57 -0.11 -6.11 -36.17
N TYR A 58 0.29 -7.38 -36.21
CA TYR A 58 0.40 -8.21 -35.01
C TYR A 58 1.41 -7.67 -34.00
N TYR A 59 2.55 -7.16 -34.48
CA TYR A 59 3.55 -6.49 -33.64
C TYR A 59 2.96 -5.30 -32.89
N TYR A 60 2.31 -4.36 -33.59
CA TYR A 60 1.74 -3.17 -32.96
C TYR A 60 0.57 -3.49 -32.03
N VAL A 61 -0.27 -4.49 -32.36
CA VAL A 61 -1.36 -4.94 -31.47
C VAL A 61 -0.77 -5.56 -30.20
N SER A 62 0.24 -6.42 -30.32
CA SER A 62 0.93 -7.01 -29.17
C SER A 62 1.55 -5.93 -28.29
N GLN A 63 2.27 -4.96 -28.88
CA GLN A 63 2.88 -3.87 -28.11
C GLN A 63 1.82 -2.97 -27.45
N GLY A 64 0.75 -2.63 -28.16
CA GLY A 64 -0.38 -1.87 -27.60
C GLY A 64 -1.03 -2.60 -26.42
N SER A 65 -1.22 -3.91 -26.51
CA SER A 65 -1.77 -4.72 -25.41
C SER A 65 -0.86 -4.74 -24.18
N SER A 66 0.45 -4.81 -24.38
CA SER A 66 1.46 -4.73 -23.30
C SER A 66 1.43 -3.37 -22.60
N VAL A 67 1.28 -2.27 -23.34
CA VAL A 67 1.14 -0.93 -22.74
C VAL A 67 -0.09 -0.83 -21.86
N VAL A 68 -1.26 -1.28 -22.36
CA VAL A 68 -2.51 -1.26 -21.58
C VAL A 68 -2.38 -2.11 -20.32
N TYR A 69 -1.77 -3.29 -20.42
CA TYR A 69 -1.52 -4.17 -19.28
C TYR A 69 -0.64 -3.49 -18.21
N LEU A 70 0.45 -2.85 -18.61
CA LEU A 70 1.35 -2.18 -17.67
C LEU A 70 0.71 -0.94 -17.03
N ILE A 71 -0.06 -0.17 -17.78
CA ILE A 71 -0.82 0.97 -17.23
C ILE A 71 -1.79 0.46 -16.16
N MET A 72 -2.52 -0.63 -16.43
CA MET A 72 -3.42 -1.25 -15.44
C MET A 72 -2.68 -1.76 -14.21
N ALA A 73 -1.50 -2.36 -14.38
CA ALA A 73 -0.68 -2.82 -13.26
C ALA A 73 -0.20 -1.66 -12.37
N VAL A 74 0.29 -0.57 -12.97
CA VAL A 74 0.72 0.64 -12.24
C VAL A 74 -0.47 1.29 -11.53
N TRP A 75 -1.62 1.39 -12.20
CA TRP A 75 -2.85 1.89 -11.61
C TRP A 75 -3.30 1.09 -10.39
N LEU A 76 -3.30 -0.24 -10.51
CA LEU A 76 -3.70 -1.12 -9.43
C LEU A 76 -2.74 -1.02 -8.23
N SER A 77 -1.44 -0.92 -8.49
CA SER A 77 -0.42 -0.69 -7.44
C SER A 77 -0.64 0.64 -6.72
N MET A 78 -0.91 1.71 -7.46
CA MET A 78 -1.22 3.02 -6.90
C MET A 78 -2.50 2.97 -6.04
N HIS A 79 -3.55 2.32 -6.54
CA HIS A 79 -4.80 2.16 -5.80
C HIS A 79 -4.61 1.32 -4.52
N ALA A 80 -3.83 0.25 -4.57
CA ALA A 80 -3.51 -0.58 -3.40
C ALA A 80 -2.76 0.23 -2.33
N SER A 81 -1.83 1.10 -2.72
CA SER A 81 -1.14 2.01 -1.80
C SER A 81 -2.08 3.02 -1.14
N VAL A 82 -2.93 3.70 -1.91
CA VAL A 82 -3.87 4.69 -1.34
C VAL A 82 -4.90 4.03 -0.41
N THR A 83 -5.37 2.83 -0.77
CA THR A 83 -6.34 2.09 0.04
C THR A 83 -5.74 1.55 1.33
N SER A 84 -4.49 1.09 1.34
CA SER A 84 -3.82 0.63 2.58
C SER A 84 -3.69 1.77 3.60
N HIS A 85 -3.30 2.97 3.16
CA HIS A 85 -3.22 4.16 4.02
C HIS A 85 -4.58 4.59 4.57
N SER A 86 -5.60 4.59 3.71
CA SER A 86 -6.97 4.92 4.11
C SER A 86 -7.54 3.88 5.08
N TYR A 87 -7.18 2.61 4.92
CA TYR A 87 -7.58 1.54 5.82
C TYR A 87 -6.90 1.65 7.19
N ALA A 88 -5.59 1.90 7.25
CA ALA A 88 -4.87 2.10 8.52
C ALA A 88 -5.50 3.20 9.37
N THR A 89 -5.75 4.38 8.78
CA THR A 89 -6.36 5.51 9.50
C THR A 89 -7.76 5.18 10.00
N ARG A 90 -8.56 4.46 9.20
CA ARG A 90 -9.90 4.00 9.62
C ARG A 90 -9.84 3.03 10.79
N VAL A 91 -8.88 2.09 10.79
CA VAL A 91 -8.74 1.12 11.89
C VAL A 91 -8.28 1.80 13.17
N LEU A 92 -7.30 2.68 13.07
CA LEU A 92 -6.76 3.41 14.21
C LEU A 92 -7.79 4.34 14.87
N THR A 93 -8.66 4.95 14.06
CA THR A 93 -9.68 5.91 14.53
C THR A 93 -10.98 5.27 14.98
N ARG A 94 -11.45 4.20 14.31
CA ARG A 94 -12.77 3.61 14.60
C ARG A 94 -12.72 2.39 15.51
N PHE A 95 -11.73 1.52 15.35
CA PHE A 95 -11.71 0.22 16.03
C PHE A 95 -10.82 0.20 17.28
N ILE A 96 -9.72 0.96 17.28
CA ILE A 96 -8.75 0.96 18.39
C ILE A 96 -8.97 2.19 19.27
N ARG A 97 -10.16 2.27 19.86
CA ARG A 97 -10.46 3.24 20.92
C ARG A 97 -9.75 2.84 22.21
N LEU A 98 -9.39 3.83 23.04
CA LEU A 98 -8.77 3.60 24.34
C LEU A 98 -9.62 2.63 25.18
N PRO A 99 -9.03 1.63 25.85
CA PRO A 99 -9.76 0.82 26.81
C PRO A 99 -10.28 1.74 27.92
N ILE A 100 -11.60 1.78 28.11
CA ILE A 100 -12.21 2.53 29.21
C ILE A 100 -11.84 1.78 30.49
N PRO A 101 -11.13 2.41 31.45
CA PRO A 101 -10.74 1.73 32.67
C PRO A 101 -12.00 1.30 33.43
N GLY A 102 -12.02 0.05 33.88
CA GLY A 102 -13.09 -0.46 34.75
C GLY A 102 -13.13 0.30 36.07
N SER A 103 -14.29 0.34 36.73
CA SER A 103 -14.49 1.02 38.02
C SER A 103 -13.49 0.58 39.11
N SER A 104 -13.03 -0.67 39.06
CA SER A 104 -11.98 -1.19 39.95
C SER A 104 -10.60 -0.56 39.70
N GLN A 105 -10.25 -0.24 38.46
CA GLN A 105 -8.99 0.41 38.10
C GLN A 105 -9.01 1.92 38.36
N LEU A 106 -10.19 2.55 38.34
CA LEU A 106 -10.40 3.95 38.73
C LEU A 106 -10.26 4.16 40.25
N ASN A 107 -10.66 3.18 41.06
CA ASN A 107 -10.60 3.27 42.53
C ASN A 107 -9.20 3.02 43.10
N ALA A 108 -8.34 2.29 42.38
CA ALA A 108 -6.97 1.99 42.81
C ALA A 108 -6.09 3.25 43.06
N PRO A 109 -6.03 4.25 42.16
CA PRO A 109 -5.30 5.49 42.44
C PRO A 109 -5.95 6.32 43.55
N HIS A 110 -7.28 6.29 43.66
CA HIS A 110 -8.03 7.03 44.68
C HIS A 110 -7.79 6.50 46.11
N GLN A 111 -7.56 5.19 46.25
CA GLN A 111 -7.25 4.54 47.52
C GLN A 111 -5.77 4.69 47.93
N ALA A 112 -4.88 4.83 46.94
CA ALA A 112 -3.47 5.12 47.16
C ALA A 112 -3.26 6.56 47.66
N THR A 113 -3.97 7.54 47.10
CA THR A 113 -3.91 8.94 47.55
C THR A 113 -4.48 9.12 48.96
N SER A 114 -5.55 8.42 49.33
CA SER A 114 -6.09 8.48 50.70
C SER A 114 -5.17 7.87 51.77
N LYS A 115 -4.31 6.91 51.39
CA LYS A 115 -3.32 6.28 52.29
C LYS A 115 -2.05 7.10 52.48
N CYS A 116 -1.72 8.00 51.54
CA CYS A 116 -0.55 8.89 51.65
C CYS A 116 -0.84 10.16 52.49
N LEU A 117 -2.13 10.51 52.64
CA LEU A 117 -2.61 11.66 53.41
C LEU A 117 -2.90 11.35 54.90
N ARG A 118 -2.61 10.13 55.37
CA ARG A 118 -2.74 9.71 56.77
C ARG A 118 -1.40 9.17 57.26
#